data_AF-A0AAE3ECY6-F1
#
_entry.id   AF-A0AAE3ECY6-F1
#
_cell.length_a   1.000
_cell.length_b   1.000
_cell.length_c   1.000
_cell.angle_alpha   90.00
_cell.angle_beta   90.00
_cell.angle_gamma   90.00
#
_symmetry.space_group_name_H-M   'P 1'
#
loop_
_entity.id
_entity.type
_entity.pdbx_description
1 polymer ?
#
loop_
_entity_poly.entity_id
_entity_poly.type
_entity_poly.pdbx_seq_one_letter_code
_entity_poly.pdbx_strand_id
1 'polypeptide(L)'
;MQMLMLLLFTGSYTLLMALVGLFFGVKMPALTWTNEIMPIKQGAPVMLTLFCGFGYMVLLFVGFMLLPGWILGFLRYMSCFVGANLLLSVLIYLWLRKKGVARFSAL
;
A
#
# COMPACT_ATOMS: atom_id res chain seq x y z
N MET A 1 -24.75 -5.06 -5.39
CA MET A 1 -24.07 -3.89 -4.79
C MET A 1 -22.89 -4.26 -3.90
N GLN A 2 -23.06 -5.17 -2.94
CA GLN A 2 -21.99 -5.49 -1.98
C GLN A 2 -20.76 -6.16 -2.60
N MET A 3 -20.93 -7.06 -3.58
CA MET A 3 -19.80 -7.64 -4.34
C MET A 3 -19.01 -6.60 -5.13
N LEU A 4 -19.68 -5.64 -5.77
CA LEU A 4 -19.00 -4.58 -6.52
C LEU A 4 -18.10 -3.75 -5.61
N MET A 5 -18.59 -3.42 -4.41
CA MET A 5 -17.80 -2.67 -3.44
C MET A 5 -16.60 -3.48 -2.91
N LEU A 6 -16.77 -4.77 -2.68
CA LEU A 6 -15.66 -5.65 -2.31
C LEU A 6 -14.60 -5.71 -3.42
N LEU A 7 -15.00 -5.79 -4.69
CA LEU A 7 -14.08 -5.76 -5.83
C LEU A 7 -13.32 -4.43 -5.91
N LEU A 8 -14.02 -3.30 -5.73
CA LEU A 8 -13.39 -1.96 -5.71
C LEU A 8 -12.42 -1.81 -4.53
N PHE A 9 -12.78 -2.34 -3.37
CA PHE A 9 -11.91 -2.35 -2.20
C PHE A 9 -10.66 -3.19 -2.43
N THR A 10 -10.82 -4.44 -2.86
CA THR A 10 -9.68 -5.32 -3.16
C THR A 10 -8.79 -4.71 -4.24
N GLY A 11 -9.36 -4.18 -5.32
CA GLY A 11 -8.59 -3.53 -6.39
C GLY A 11 -7.84 -2.28 -5.94
N SER A 12 -8.47 -1.41 -5.14
CA SER A 12 -7.80 -0.21 -4.61
C SER A 12 -6.71 -0.56 -3.59
N TYR A 13 -6.93 -1.58 -2.76
CA TYR A 13 -5.95 -2.06 -1.80
C TYR A 13 -4.74 -2.71 -2.48
N THR A 14 -4.94 -3.56 -3.49
CA THR A 14 -3.83 -4.19 -4.22
C THR A 14 -3.00 -3.16 -4.97
N LEU A 15 -3.64 -2.17 -5.60
CA LEU A 15 -2.96 -1.04 -6.23
C LEU A 15 -2.13 -0.24 -5.23
N LEU A 16 -2.71 0.09 -4.06
CA LEU A 16 -1.99 0.83 -3.03
C LEU A 16 -0.76 0.06 -2.53
N MET A 17 -0.93 -1.23 -2.22
CA MET A 17 0.17 -2.07 -1.74
C MET A 17 1.29 -2.25 -2.77
N ALA A 18 0.94 -2.38 -4.04
CA ALA A 18 1.93 -2.42 -5.12
C ALA A 18 2.73 -1.10 -5.19
N LEU A 19 2.06 0.06 -5.08
CA LEU A 19 2.71 1.36 -5.08
C LEU A 19 3.59 1.59 -3.84
N VAL A 20 3.14 1.14 -2.66
CA VAL A 20 3.93 1.20 -1.42
C VAL A 20 5.17 0.31 -1.50
N GLY A 21 5.03 -0.91 -2.02
CA GLY A 21 6.16 -1.80 -2.23
C GLY A 21 7.19 -1.22 -3.20
N LEU A 22 6.72 -0.62 -4.30
CA LEU A 22 7.58 0.06 -5.26
C LEU A 22 8.26 1.30 -4.64
N PHE A 23 7.54 2.08 -3.84
CA PHE A 23 8.10 3.23 -3.12
C PHE A 23 9.24 2.82 -2.18
N PHE A 24 9.05 1.77 -1.38
CA PHE A 24 10.11 1.27 -0.50
C PHE A 24 11.26 0.65 -1.27
N GLY A 25 10.99 -0.07 -2.36
CA GLY A 25 12.02 -0.61 -3.26
C GLY A 25 12.91 0.47 -3.88
N VAL A 26 12.32 1.59 -4.34
CA VAL A 26 13.08 2.72 -4.88
C VAL A 26 13.86 3.48 -3.80
N LYS A 27 13.32 3.56 -2.58
CA LYS A 27 13.97 4.27 -1.46
C LYS A 27 15.13 3.49 -0.84
N MET A 28 15.07 2.17 -0.84
CA MET A 28 16.11 1.27 -0.30
C MET A 28 16.60 0.31 -1.39
N PRO A 29 17.28 0.83 -2.42
CA PRO A 29 17.79 0.00 -3.51
C PRO A 29 18.98 -0.82 -3.01
N ALA A 30 18.84 -2.15 -3.02
CA ALA A 30 19.93 -3.05 -2.69
C ALA A 30 20.89 -3.18 -3.89
N LEU A 31 21.81 -2.22 -4.05
CA LEU A 31 22.77 -2.15 -5.16
C LEU A 31 24.20 -2.54 -4.79
N THR A 32 24.46 -3.00 -3.58
CA THR A 32 25.78 -3.49 -3.18
C THR A 32 26.03 -4.84 -3.83
N TRP A 33 26.41 -4.90 -5.10
CA TRP A 33 26.68 -6.17 -5.78
C TRP A 33 28.02 -6.75 -5.28
N THR A 34 27.99 -7.49 -4.18
CA THR A 34 29.19 -8.15 -3.61
C THR A 34 29.09 -9.68 -3.63
N ASN A 35 27.90 -10.25 -3.88
CA ASN A 35 27.68 -11.70 -4.00
C ASN A 35 26.39 -12.01 -4.79
N GLU A 36 26.38 -13.09 -5.56
CA GLU A 36 25.26 -13.54 -6.42
C GLU A 36 23.96 -13.83 -5.65
N ILE A 37 24.05 -14.08 -4.34
CA ILE A 37 22.91 -14.44 -3.49
C ILE A 37 22.21 -13.19 -2.94
N MET A 38 22.82 -12.00 -3.00
CA MET A 38 22.26 -10.81 -2.36
C MET A 38 21.01 -10.20 -3.03
N PRO A 39 20.79 -10.30 -4.35
CA PRO A 39 19.50 -9.95 -4.97
C PRO A 39 18.31 -10.73 -4.38
N ILE A 40 18.56 -11.93 -3.84
CA ILE A 40 17.55 -12.81 -3.24
C ILE A 40 17.22 -12.36 -1.80
N LYS A 41 18.12 -11.63 -1.13
CA LYS A 41 17.95 -11.12 0.23
C LYS A 41 17.31 -9.71 0.28
N GLN A 42 16.43 -9.37 -0.67
CA GLN A 42 15.63 -8.13 -0.67
C GLN A 42 14.56 -8.06 0.44
N GLY A 43 14.85 -8.64 1.61
CA GLY A 43 13.88 -8.82 2.69
C GLY A 43 13.43 -7.51 3.34
N ALA A 44 14.25 -6.46 3.37
CA ALA A 44 13.89 -5.21 4.06
C ALA A 44 12.68 -4.47 3.46
N PRO A 45 12.62 -4.15 2.15
CA PRO A 45 11.44 -3.52 1.55
C PRO A 45 10.22 -4.45 1.54
N VAL A 46 10.43 -5.76 1.40
CA VAL A 46 9.35 -6.76 1.45
C VAL A 46 8.73 -6.85 2.84
N MET A 47 9.56 -6.89 3.89
CA MET A 47 9.13 -6.94 5.28
C MET A 47 8.37 -5.67 5.67
N LEU A 48 8.86 -4.49 5.29
CA LEU A 48 8.13 -3.21 5.48
C LEU A 48 6.76 -3.21 4.81
N THR A 49 6.66 -3.70 3.57
CA THR A 49 5.39 -3.79 2.85
C THR A 49 4.43 -4.76 3.54
N LEU A 50 4.94 -5.89 4.03
CA LEU A 50 4.17 -6.87 4.79
C LEU A 50 3.61 -6.28 6.09
N PHE A 51 4.43 -5.57 6.86
CA PHE A 51 4.00 -4.88 8.09
C PHE A 51 2.96 -3.80 7.81
N CYS A 52 3.07 -3.06 6.70
CA CYS A 52 2.03 -2.14 6.25
C CYS A 52 0.68 -2.87 6.03
N GLY A 53 0.70 -4.08 5.47
CA GLY A 53 -0.50 -4.90 5.29
C GLY A 53 -1.13 -5.36 6.60
N PHE A 54 -0.33 -5.82 7.55
CA PHE A 54 -0.82 -6.17 8.89
C PHE A 54 -1.40 -4.95 9.63
N GLY A 55 -0.72 -3.81 9.57
CA GLY A 55 -1.23 -2.55 10.14
C GLY A 55 -2.56 -2.13 9.53
N TYR A 56 -2.73 -2.31 8.22
CA TYR A 56 -3.97 -1.98 7.52
C TYR A 56 -5.15 -2.89 7.93
N MET A 57 -4.91 -4.19 8.17
CA MET A 57 -5.91 -5.11 8.73
C MET A 57 -6.36 -4.69 10.14
N VAL A 58 -5.40 -4.33 11.01
CA VAL A 58 -5.71 -3.82 12.35
C VAL A 58 -6.53 -2.53 12.26
N LEU A 59 -6.16 -1.61 11.37
CA LEU A 59 -6.89 -0.36 11.16
C LEU A 59 -8.35 -0.61 10.72
N LEU A 60 -8.60 -1.56 9.82
CA LEU A 60 -9.96 -1.93 9.41
C LEU A 60 -10.77 -2.51 10.58
N PHE A 61 -10.15 -3.37 11.38
CA PHE A 61 -10.82 -4.05 12.48
C PHE A 61 -11.13 -3.09 13.63
N VAL A 62 -10.13 -2.32 14.06
CA VAL A 62 -10.27 -1.27 15.08
C VAL A 62 -11.24 -0.21 14.59
N GLY A 63 -11.12 0.24 13.34
CA GLY A 63 -12.04 1.21 12.74
C GLY A 63 -13.48 0.72 12.78
N PHE A 64 -13.74 -0.56 12.53
CA PHE A 64 -15.08 -1.13 12.58
C PHE A 64 -15.64 -1.24 14.00
N MET A 65 -14.78 -1.49 14.99
CA MET A 65 -15.17 -1.55 16.42
C MET A 65 -15.34 -0.16 17.06
N LEU A 66 -14.50 0.82 16.70
CA LEU A 66 -14.45 2.15 17.32
C LEU A 66 -15.40 3.16 16.67
N LEU A 67 -15.53 3.13 15.35
CA LEU A 67 -16.62 3.83 14.69
C LEU A 67 -17.89 3.01 14.92
N PRO A 68 -19.08 3.63 15.01
CA PRO A 68 -20.33 2.89 15.05
C PRO A 68 -20.58 2.28 13.65
N GLY A 69 -19.77 1.30 13.25
CA GLY A 69 -19.88 0.55 12.00
C GLY A 69 -21.22 -0.17 11.88
N TRP A 70 -21.85 -0.42 13.03
CA TRP A 70 -23.22 -0.91 13.16
C TRP A 70 -24.29 0.12 12.74
N ILE A 71 -24.03 1.43 12.87
CA ILE A 71 -24.94 2.52 12.44
C ILE A 71 -24.64 2.99 11.01
N LEU A 72 -23.37 3.01 10.61
CA LEU A 72 -22.95 3.57 9.32
C LEU A 72 -23.26 2.65 8.13
N GLY A 73 -23.48 1.36 8.37
CA GLY A 73 -23.74 0.36 7.34
C GLY A 73 -22.49 0.01 6.53
N PHE A 74 -22.38 -1.26 6.12
CA PHE A 74 -21.22 -1.83 5.44
C PHE A 74 -20.79 -1.01 4.20
N LEU A 75 -21.76 -0.51 3.43
CA LEU A 75 -21.52 0.24 2.21
C LEU A 75 -20.78 1.56 2.46
N ARG A 76 -21.22 2.33 3.45
CA ARG A 76 -20.67 3.67 3.73
C ARG A 76 -19.27 3.60 4.30
N TYR A 77 -19.05 2.64 5.19
CA TYR A 77 -17.74 2.37 5.79
C TYR A 77 -16.70 1.98 4.73
N MET A 78 -17.01 0.97 3.91
CA MET A 78 -16.08 0.49 2.88
C MET A 78 -15.82 1.54 1.79
N SER A 79 -16.81 2.37 1.44
CA SER A 79 -16.63 3.47 0.48
C SER A 79 -15.58 4.49 0.94
N CYS A 80 -15.58 4.82 2.23
CA CYS A 80 -14.59 5.74 2.81
C CYS A 80 -13.16 5.18 2.68
N PHE A 81 -12.98 3.88 2.97
CA PHE A 81 -11.69 3.22 2.81
C PHE A 81 -11.24 3.11 1.35
N VAL A 82 -12.15 2.82 0.41
CA VAL A 82 -11.84 2.83 -1.02
C VAL A 82 -11.36 4.23 -1.45
N GLY A 83 -12.08 5.28 -1.03
CA GLY A 83 -11.70 6.66 -1.31
C GLY A 83 -10.32 7.01 -0.74
N ALA A 84 -10.05 6.62 0.52
CA ALA A 84 -8.77 6.83 1.16
C ALA A 84 -7.63 6.09 0.44
N ASN A 85 -7.83 4.83 0.06
CA ASN A 85 -6.84 4.04 -0.70
C ASN A 85 -6.52 4.69 -2.05
N LEU A 86 -7.53 5.14 -2.78
CA LEU A 86 -7.33 5.80 -4.07
C LEU A 86 -6.57 7.12 -3.91
N LEU A 87 -6.94 7.94 -2.92
CA LEU A 87 -6.27 9.21 -2.65
C LEU A 87 -4.80 8.98 -2.28
N LEU A 88 -4.53 8.02 -1.39
CA LEU A 88 -3.17 7.65 -1.00
C LEU A 88 -2.37 7.08 -2.18
N SER A 89 -3.01 6.27 -3.03
CA SER A 89 -2.40 5.74 -4.25
C SER A 89 -1.99 6.85 -5.20
N VAL A 90 -2.85 7.85 -5.43
CA VAL A 90 -2.54 9.01 -6.27
C VAL A 90 -1.39 9.81 -5.70
N LEU A 91 -1.36 10.05 -4.39
CA LEU A 91 -0.27 10.78 -3.74
C LEU A 91 1.08 10.06 -3.89
N ILE A 92 1.11 8.74 -3.65
CA ILE A 92 2.33 7.94 -3.82
C ILE A 92 2.76 7.92 -5.28
N TYR A 93 1.82 7.76 -6.21
CA TYR A 93 2.09 7.79 -7.64
C TYR A 93 2.68 9.13 -8.10
N LEU A 94 2.12 10.25 -7.65
CA LEU A 94 2.63 11.59 -7.96
C LEU A 94 4.04 11.79 -7.39
N TRP A 95 4.30 11.30 -6.18
CA TRP A 95 5.64 11.33 -5.59
C TRP A 95 6.61 10.49 -6.41
N LEU A 96 6.22 9.28 -6.80
CA LEU A 96 7.05 8.37 -7.58
C LEU A 96 7.39 8.97 -8.94
N ARG A 97 6.42 9.62 -9.59
CA ARG A 97 6.63 10.26 -10.90
C ARG A 97 7.53 11.50 -10.82
N LYS A 98 7.49 12.26 -9.72
CA LYS A 98 8.32 13.46 -9.51
C LYS A 98 9.73 13.12 -9.01
N LYS A 99 9.81 12.39 -7.90
CA LYS A 99 11.04 12.13 -7.14
C LYS A 99 11.59 10.72 -7.35
N GLY A 100 10.70 9.74 -7.58
CA GLY A 100 11.10 8.35 -7.83
C GLY A 100 11.90 8.21 -9.12
N VAL A 101 11.49 8.86 -10.21
CA VAL A 101 12.24 8.86 -11.49
C VAL A 101 13.63 9.47 -11.33
N ALA A 102 13.73 10.61 -10.63
CA ALA A 102 15.02 11.26 -10.38
C ALA A 102 15.96 10.45 -9.47
N ARG A 103 15.39 9.70 -8.52
CA ARG A 103 16.15 8.77 -7.67
C ARG A 103 16.60 7.54 -8.44
N PHE A 104 15.72 6.97 -9.26
CA PHE A 104 16.05 5.82 -10.11
C PHE A 104 17.10 6.17 -11.17
N SER A 105 17.07 7.39 -11.73
CA SER A 105 18.10 7.85 -12.66
C SER A 105 19.45 8.17 -12.00
N ALA A 106 19.45 8.38 -10.68
CA ALA A 106 20.66 8.68 -9.90
C ALA A 106 21.25 7.43 -9.22
N LEU A 107 20.62 6.28 -9.40
CA LEU A 107 21.03 4.95 -8.94
C LEU A 107 21.70 4.20 -10.10
#